data_AF-A0A151CDA5-F1
#
_entry.id   AF-A0A151CDA5-F1
#
_cell.length_a   1.000
_cell.length_b   1.000
_cell.length_c   1.000
_cell.angle_alpha   90.00
_cell.angle_beta   90.00
_cell.angle_gamma   90.00
#
_symmetry.space_group_name_H-M   'P 1'
#
loop_
_entity.id
_entity.type
_entity.pdbx_description
1 polymer ?
#
loop_
_entity_poly.entity_id
_entity_poly.type
_entity_poly.pdbx_seq_one_letter_code
_entity_poly.pdbx_strand_id
1 'polypeptide(L)'
;MQPHEIKPDTGLCTILGYNAQTGYVRKYFNKIMKQQHINATAIALNITDEHYDYTMENVAQSKVDRMMFEREFQEKSYHYCDTLDEVAQREKRVDFIEIANGEIRGYCLDDEAKTLFDKPEFLDKQILFVAKMMIIANRWYGAKIEVDDIPLLIGE
;
A
#
# COMPACT_ATOMS: atom_id res chain seq x y z
N MET A 1 4.76 -1.61 -15.08
CA MET A 1 4.25 -0.56 -15.96
C MET A 1 5.29 0.56 -16.06
N GLN A 2 5.61 1.02 -17.26
CA GLN A 2 6.52 2.12 -17.58
C GLN A 2 5.70 3.42 -17.70
N PRO A 3 6.32 4.61 -17.51
CA PRO A 3 5.58 5.89 -17.57
C PRO A 3 4.78 6.13 -18.85
N HIS A 4 5.28 5.65 -20.00
CA HIS A 4 4.61 5.81 -21.29
C HIS A 4 3.41 4.87 -21.49
N GLU A 5 3.21 3.89 -20.61
CA GLU A 5 2.05 2.97 -20.65
C GLU A 5 0.83 3.55 -19.92
N ILE A 6 0.99 4.67 -19.19
CA ILE A 6 -0.09 5.32 -18.42
C ILE A 6 -1.03 6.06 -19.37
N LYS A 7 -2.32 5.74 -19.28
CA LYS A 7 -3.41 6.32 -20.07
C LYS A 7 -4.35 7.14 -19.18
N PRO A 8 -5.23 7.99 -19.74
CA PRO A 8 -6.20 8.77 -18.96
C PRO A 8 -7.14 7.92 -18.09
N ASP A 9 -7.38 6.67 -18.46
CA ASP A 9 -8.22 5.71 -17.72
C ASP A 9 -7.42 4.82 -16.76
N THR A 10 -6.10 4.99 -16.66
CA THR A 10 -5.26 4.22 -15.72
C THR A 10 -5.59 4.61 -14.28
N GLY A 11 -5.90 3.62 -13.44
CA GLY A 11 -6.08 3.80 -12.01
C GLY A 11 -4.77 4.22 -11.33
N LEU A 12 -4.82 5.21 -10.45
CA LEU A 12 -3.65 5.75 -9.77
C LEU A 12 -3.80 5.67 -8.26
N CYS A 13 -2.73 5.30 -7.58
CA CYS A 13 -2.57 5.45 -6.13
C CYS A 13 -1.19 6.03 -5.83
N THR A 14 -0.98 6.52 -4.61
CA THR A 14 0.29 7.12 -4.20
C THR A 14 1.09 6.19 -3.30
N ILE A 15 2.42 6.25 -3.35
CA ILE A 15 3.32 5.65 -2.35
C ILE A 15 4.22 6.75 -1.80
N LEU A 16 4.33 6.85 -0.48
CA LEU A 16 5.34 7.68 0.18
C LEU A 16 6.45 6.83 0.79
N GLY A 17 7.70 7.27 0.64
CA GLY A 17 8.89 6.61 1.16
C GLY A 17 10.14 7.46 0.88
N TYR A 18 11.26 7.17 1.54
CA TYR A 18 12.53 7.80 1.21
C TYR A 18 12.98 7.43 -0.20
N ASN A 19 12.77 6.16 -0.57
CA ASN A 19 13.14 5.60 -1.87
C ASN A 19 11.95 4.86 -2.51
N ALA A 20 10.74 5.41 -2.40
CA ALA A 20 9.51 4.80 -2.92
C ALA A 20 9.59 4.40 -4.40
N GLN A 21 10.37 5.12 -5.21
CA GLN A 21 10.55 4.80 -6.64
C GLN A 21 11.23 3.45 -6.88
N THR A 22 12.09 2.98 -5.98
CA THR A 22 12.76 1.68 -6.06
C THR A 22 12.37 0.74 -4.91
N GLY A 23 11.46 1.18 -4.06
CA GLY A 23 11.00 0.48 -2.88
C GLY A 23 10.16 -0.76 -3.17
N TYR A 24 10.02 -1.60 -2.14
CA TYR A 24 9.35 -2.88 -2.25
C TYR A 24 7.84 -2.71 -2.49
N VAL A 25 7.21 -1.70 -1.90
CA VAL A 25 5.76 -1.44 -2.09
C VAL A 25 5.48 -1.27 -3.58
N ARG A 26 6.25 -0.40 -4.26
CA ARG A 26 6.10 -0.18 -5.70
C ARG A 26 6.43 -1.44 -6.51
N LYS A 27 7.50 -2.16 -6.16
CA LYS A 27 7.91 -3.39 -6.88
C LYS A 27 6.76 -4.39 -6.92
N TYR A 28 6.26 -4.79 -5.76
CA TYR A 28 5.27 -5.87 -5.67
C TYR A 28 3.89 -5.43 -6.13
N PHE A 29 3.45 -4.21 -5.77
CA PHE A 29 2.17 -3.68 -6.22
C PHE A 29 2.09 -3.67 -7.76
N ASN A 30 3.10 -3.12 -8.44
CA ASN A 30 3.11 -3.08 -9.90
C ASN A 30 3.28 -4.47 -10.54
N LYS A 31 3.95 -5.42 -9.87
CA LYS A 31 4.08 -6.80 -10.35
C LYS A 31 2.71 -7.49 -10.35
N ILE A 32 1.93 -7.33 -9.27
CA ILE A 32 0.55 -7.85 -9.16
C ILE A 32 -0.34 -7.25 -10.26
N MET A 33 -0.33 -5.91 -10.43
CA MET A 33 -1.11 -5.25 -11.49
C MET A 33 -0.76 -5.79 -12.88
N LYS A 34 0.54 -5.97 -13.17
CA LYS A 34 1.00 -6.49 -14.46
C LYS A 34 0.59 -7.94 -14.70
N GLN A 35 0.78 -8.81 -13.71
CA GLN A 35 0.46 -10.24 -13.80
C GLN A 35 -1.04 -10.47 -14.05
N GLN A 36 -1.88 -9.61 -13.46
CA GLN A 36 -3.34 -9.73 -13.60
C GLN A 36 -3.93 -8.82 -14.68
N HIS A 37 -3.10 -8.18 -15.51
CA HIS A 37 -3.53 -7.30 -16.61
C HIS A 37 -4.44 -6.15 -16.17
N ILE A 38 -4.21 -5.59 -14.98
CA ILE A 38 -4.99 -4.48 -14.42
C ILE A 38 -4.36 -3.15 -14.85
N ASN A 39 -5.19 -2.26 -15.43
CA ASN A 39 -4.77 -0.92 -15.84
C ASN A 39 -4.68 0.03 -14.63
N ALA A 40 -3.78 -0.26 -13.70
CA ALA A 40 -3.48 0.62 -12.57
C ALA A 40 -1.99 0.62 -12.24
N THR A 41 -1.50 1.71 -11.66
CA THR A 41 -0.11 1.86 -11.22
C THR A 41 -0.02 2.76 -10.00
N ALA A 42 1.04 2.58 -9.23
CA ALA A 42 1.38 3.48 -8.14
C ALA A 42 2.31 4.61 -8.61
N ILE A 43 2.01 5.85 -8.19
CA ILE A 43 2.89 7.02 -8.28
C ILE A 43 3.71 7.07 -6.98
N ALA A 44 5.00 6.78 -7.08
CA ALA A 44 5.90 6.82 -5.95
C ALA A 44 6.55 8.19 -5.79
N LEU A 45 6.40 8.78 -4.61
CA LEU A 45 6.99 10.06 -4.23
C LEU A 45 8.10 9.81 -3.21
N ASN A 46 9.32 10.17 -3.59
CA ASN A 46 10.43 10.18 -2.65
C ASN A 46 10.34 11.45 -1.79
N ILE A 47 10.30 11.29 -0.48
CA ILE A 47 10.07 12.40 0.45
C ILE A 47 10.99 12.30 1.67
N THR A 48 11.39 13.45 2.22
CA THR A 48 12.15 13.54 3.48
C THR A 48 11.21 13.68 4.67
N ASP A 49 11.72 13.47 5.89
CA ASP A 49 10.94 13.65 7.12
C ASP A 49 10.29 15.03 7.22
N GLU A 50 11.02 16.09 6.87
CA GLU A 50 10.54 17.48 6.93
C GLU A 50 9.34 17.71 6.00
N HIS A 51 9.38 17.16 4.79
CA HIS A 51 8.30 17.30 3.82
C HIS A 51 7.14 16.34 4.09
N TYR A 52 7.39 15.25 4.81
CA TYR A 52 6.39 14.26 5.17
C TYR A 52 5.27 14.89 6.00
N ASP A 53 5.63 15.66 7.03
CA ASP A 53 4.65 16.29 7.93
C ASP A 53 3.74 17.24 7.16
N TYR A 54 4.34 18.13 6.36
CA TYR A 54 3.61 19.04 5.51
C TYR A 54 2.69 18.30 4.53
N THR A 55 3.15 17.19 3.95
CA THR A 55 2.34 16.40 3.00
C THR A 55 1.13 15.81 3.71
N MET A 56 1.32 15.18 4.87
CA MET A 56 0.25 14.51 5.60
C MET A 56 -0.75 15.50 6.22
N GLU A 57 -0.30 16.67 6.68
CA GLU A 57 -1.19 17.74 7.17
C GLU A 57 -2.15 18.26 6.08
N ASN A 58 -1.76 18.15 4.81
CA ASN A 58 -2.51 18.70 3.68
C ASN A 58 -3.13 17.62 2.78
N VAL A 59 -2.86 16.33 3.02
CA VAL A 59 -3.24 15.25 2.09
C VAL A 59 -4.75 15.13 1.91
N ALA A 60 -5.53 15.40 2.97
CA ALA A 60 -7.00 15.42 2.94
C ALA A 60 -7.58 16.47 1.97
N GLN A 61 -6.83 17.53 1.68
CA GLN A 61 -7.22 18.61 0.75
C GLN A 61 -6.66 18.40 -0.66
N SER A 62 -5.87 17.33 -0.86
CA SER A 62 -5.27 17.00 -2.14
C SER A 62 -6.23 16.23 -3.06
N LYS A 63 -5.75 15.85 -4.24
CA LYS A 63 -6.48 14.93 -5.15
C LYS A 63 -6.18 13.46 -4.90
N VAL A 64 -5.36 13.13 -3.89
CA VAL A 64 -5.03 11.75 -3.54
C VAL A 64 -6.19 11.16 -2.75
N ASP A 65 -6.69 10.01 -3.19
CA ASP A 65 -7.73 9.24 -2.51
C ASP A 65 -7.18 7.97 -1.85
N ARG A 66 -6.02 7.47 -2.31
CA ARG A 66 -5.41 6.20 -1.88
C ARG A 66 -3.90 6.33 -1.79
N MET A 67 -3.32 5.99 -0.65
CA MET A 67 -1.88 6.09 -0.44
C MET A 67 -1.34 4.94 0.41
N MET A 68 -0.26 4.30 -0.06
CA MET A 68 0.51 3.32 0.70
C MET A 68 1.77 3.97 1.30
N PHE A 69 2.29 3.38 2.36
CA PHE A 69 3.53 3.84 3.00
C PHE A 69 4.62 2.77 2.91
N GLU A 70 5.83 3.20 2.56
CA GLU A 70 7.04 2.44 2.87
C GLU A 70 7.25 2.38 4.39
N ARG A 71 7.98 1.36 4.83
CA ARG A 71 8.07 0.95 6.24
C ARG A 71 8.44 2.08 7.19
N GLU A 72 9.35 2.96 6.77
CA GLU A 72 9.84 4.11 7.55
C GLU A 72 8.75 5.08 7.99
N PHE A 73 7.64 5.17 7.25
CA PHE A 73 6.59 6.14 7.53
C PHE A 73 5.36 5.54 8.21
N GLN A 74 5.23 4.20 8.24
CA GLN A 74 4.01 3.55 8.72
C GLN A 74 3.64 3.89 10.19
N GLU A 75 4.63 3.96 11.09
CA GLU A 75 4.39 4.37 12.49
C GLU A 75 4.05 5.86 12.59
N LYS A 76 4.69 6.69 11.75
CA LYS A 76 4.47 8.14 11.74
C LYS A 76 3.06 8.49 11.21
N SER A 77 2.60 7.79 10.16
CA SER A 77 1.26 7.92 9.56
C SER A 77 0.12 7.75 10.55
N TYR A 78 0.30 6.93 11.57
CA TYR A 78 -0.71 6.68 12.61
C TYR A 78 -1.25 7.98 13.22
N HIS A 79 -0.38 8.99 13.41
CA HIS A 79 -0.75 10.25 14.05
C HIS A 79 -1.51 11.22 13.14
N TYR A 80 -1.60 10.93 11.84
CA TYR A 80 -2.23 11.79 10.84
C TYR A 80 -3.61 11.29 10.39
N CYS A 81 -4.06 10.14 10.91
CA CYS A 81 -5.34 9.57 10.53
C CYS A 81 -6.46 10.08 11.45
N ASP A 82 -7.59 10.46 10.86
CA ASP A 82 -8.80 10.82 11.60
C ASP A 82 -9.46 9.57 12.20
N THR A 83 -9.37 8.45 11.48
CA THR A 83 -9.88 7.15 11.92
C THR A 83 -8.87 6.04 11.61
N LEU A 84 -8.91 5.00 12.43
CA LEU A 84 -7.99 3.88 12.38
C LEU A 84 -8.78 2.59 12.59
N ASP A 85 -8.46 1.55 11.83
CA ASP A 85 -8.97 0.21 12.13
C ASP A 85 -8.41 -0.35 13.46
N GLU A 86 -9.03 -1.41 13.97
CA GLU A 86 -8.67 -1.98 15.27
C GLU A 86 -7.19 -2.42 15.31
N VAL A 87 -6.68 -2.93 14.19
CA VAL A 87 -5.30 -3.40 14.06
C VAL A 87 -4.33 -2.22 14.09
N ALA A 88 -4.60 -1.13 13.38
CA ALA A 88 -3.75 0.06 13.37
C ALA A 88 -3.73 0.73 14.75
N GLN A 89 -4.85 0.73 15.47
CA GLN A 89 -4.90 1.18 16.87
C GLN A 89 -4.01 0.35 17.79
N ARG A 90 -4.05 -0.98 17.64
CA ARG A 90 -3.27 -1.93 18.45
C ARG A 90 -1.77 -1.85 18.15
N GLU A 91 -1.41 -1.87 16.87
CA GLU A 91 -0.02 -1.93 16.40
C GLU A 91 0.64 -0.54 16.29
N LYS A 92 -0.15 0.54 16.40
CA LYS A 92 0.28 1.93 16.23
C LYS A 92 1.01 2.18 14.90
N ARG A 93 0.45 1.59 13.85
CA ARG A 93 1.06 1.56 12.52
C ARG A 93 0.00 1.53 11.44
N VAL A 94 0.28 2.16 10.30
CA VAL A 94 -0.62 2.23 9.15
C VAL A 94 0.11 1.76 7.89
N ASP A 95 -0.41 0.73 7.23
CA ASP A 95 0.12 0.24 5.95
C ASP A 95 -0.31 1.12 4.78
N PHE A 96 -1.55 1.60 4.81
CA PHE A 96 -2.12 2.51 3.81
C PHE A 96 -3.23 3.39 4.40
N ILE A 97 -3.55 4.47 3.70
CA ILE A 97 -4.72 5.32 3.96
C ILE A 97 -5.67 5.36 2.77
N GLU A 98 -6.93 5.59 3.08
CA GLU A 98 -7.96 6.04 2.13
C GLU A 98 -8.48 7.39 2.57
N ILE A 99 -8.66 8.29 1.61
CA ILE A 99 -9.12 9.65 1.85
C ILE A 99 -10.47 9.80 1.16
N ALA A 100 -11.50 10.07 1.96
CA ALA A 100 -12.86 10.27 1.47
C ALA A 100 -13.54 11.39 2.26
N ASN A 101 -14.16 12.33 1.55
CA ASN A 101 -14.86 13.47 2.17
C ASN A 101 -13.98 14.30 3.13
N GLY A 102 -12.68 14.41 2.84
CA GLY A 102 -11.72 15.12 3.70
C GLY A 102 -11.30 14.37 4.96
N GLU A 103 -11.73 13.12 5.13
CA GLU A 103 -11.35 12.25 6.26
C GLU A 103 -10.27 11.26 5.81
N ILE A 104 -9.20 11.14 6.62
CA ILE A 104 -8.08 10.22 6.43
C ILE A 104 -8.34 8.96 7.27
N ARG A 105 -8.55 7.82 6.61
CA ARG A 105 -8.77 6.52 7.25
C ARG A 105 -7.53 5.66 7.10
N GLY A 106 -6.88 5.31 8.21
CA GLY A 106 -5.68 4.47 8.24
C GLY A 106 -6.00 3.01 8.54
N TYR A 107 -5.29 2.11 7.86
CA TYR A 107 -5.49 0.67 7.98
C TYR A 107 -4.18 -0.08 8.23
N CYS A 108 -4.24 -1.14 9.02
CA CYS A 108 -3.13 -2.07 9.22
C CYS A 108 -3.57 -3.50 8.87
N LEU A 109 -2.88 -4.10 7.90
CA LEU A 109 -3.24 -5.37 7.28
C LEU A 109 -2.60 -6.58 7.96
N ASP A 110 -2.01 -6.43 9.15
CA ASP A 110 -1.29 -7.52 9.81
C ASP A 110 -2.16 -8.75 10.06
N ASP A 111 -3.38 -8.55 10.54
CA ASP A 111 -4.29 -9.66 10.83
C ASP A 111 -4.89 -10.21 9.55
N GLU A 112 -5.39 -9.35 8.66
CA GLU A 112 -5.97 -9.75 7.39
C GLU A 112 -4.99 -10.57 6.53
N ALA A 113 -3.72 -10.15 6.44
CA ALA A 113 -2.69 -10.89 5.72
C ALA A 113 -2.44 -12.28 6.31
N LYS A 114 -2.49 -12.45 7.64
CA LYS A 114 -2.33 -13.77 8.28
C LYS A 114 -3.53 -14.67 8.03
N THR A 115 -4.74 -14.11 7.97
CA THR A 115 -5.98 -14.90 7.74
C THR A 115 -6.06 -15.54 6.36
N LEU A 116 -5.20 -15.12 5.42
CA LEU A 116 -5.10 -15.75 4.10
C LEU A 116 -4.43 -17.13 4.12
N PHE A 117 -3.87 -17.56 5.25
CA PHE A 117 -3.10 -18.80 5.35
C PHE A 117 -3.57 -19.67 6.51
N ASP A 118 -3.64 -20.99 6.28
CA ASP A 118 -4.05 -21.95 7.30
C ASP A 118 -3.04 -22.09 8.46
N LYS A 119 -1.75 -21.83 8.18
CA LYS A 119 -0.65 -21.98 9.14
C LYS A 119 0.20 -20.71 9.21
N PRO A 120 -0.34 -19.63 9.81
CA PRO A 120 0.32 -18.33 9.84
C PRO A 120 1.67 -18.33 10.58
N GLU A 121 1.92 -19.32 11.44
CA GLU A 121 3.15 -19.48 12.20
C GLU A 121 4.40 -19.79 11.35
N PHE A 122 4.23 -20.24 10.10
CA PHE A 122 5.33 -20.51 9.17
C PHE A 122 5.59 -19.38 8.17
N LEU A 123 4.83 -18.29 8.26
CA LEU A 123 4.96 -17.18 7.32
C LEU A 123 6.15 -16.29 7.69
N ASP A 124 7.03 -16.04 6.73
CA ASP A 124 8.05 -15.02 6.88
C ASP A 124 7.49 -13.61 6.62
N LYS A 125 8.29 -12.60 6.95
CA LYS A 125 7.92 -11.19 6.78
C LYS A 125 7.69 -10.80 5.33
N GLN A 126 8.38 -11.44 4.39
CA GLN A 126 8.28 -11.13 2.97
C GLN A 126 6.99 -11.69 2.38
N ILE A 127 6.60 -12.92 2.74
CA ILE A 127 5.30 -13.52 2.38
C ILE A 127 4.17 -12.64 2.88
N LEU A 128 4.20 -12.26 4.16
CA LEU A 128 3.20 -11.36 4.74
C LEU A 128 3.17 -10.01 4.02
N PHE A 129 4.32 -9.43 3.71
CA PHE A 129 4.39 -8.18 2.96
C PHE A 129 3.73 -8.28 1.58
N VAL A 130 4.02 -9.34 0.81
CA VAL A 130 3.41 -9.55 -0.50
C VAL A 130 1.90 -9.79 -0.37
N ALA A 131 1.47 -10.56 0.63
CA ALA A 131 0.06 -10.77 0.92
C ALA A 131 -0.68 -9.45 1.20
N LYS A 132 -0.09 -8.53 1.97
CA LYS A 132 -0.64 -7.18 2.16
C LYS A 132 -0.77 -6.42 0.84
N MET A 133 0.23 -6.49 -0.04
CA MET A 133 0.14 -5.86 -1.35
C MET A 133 -0.99 -6.43 -2.21
N MET A 134 -1.24 -7.75 -2.12
CA MET A 134 -2.37 -8.40 -2.79
C MET A 134 -3.71 -7.94 -2.23
N ILE A 135 -3.83 -7.77 -0.91
CA ILE A 135 -5.04 -7.22 -0.27
C ILE A 135 -5.29 -5.79 -0.77
N ILE A 136 -4.28 -4.91 -0.77
CA ILE A 136 -4.42 -3.54 -1.26
C ILE A 136 -4.82 -3.52 -2.75
N ALA A 137 -4.16 -4.34 -3.56
CA ALA A 137 -4.48 -4.51 -4.98
C ALA A 137 -5.93 -4.98 -5.22
N ASN A 138 -6.41 -5.94 -4.42
CA ASN A 138 -7.78 -6.41 -4.45
C ASN A 138 -8.76 -5.31 -4.07
N ARG A 139 -8.52 -4.67 -2.91
CA ARG A 139 -9.38 -3.65 -2.35
C ARG A 139 -9.58 -2.47 -3.29
N TRP A 140 -8.50 -2.02 -3.94
CA TRP A 140 -8.55 -0.81 -4.77
C TRP A 140 -8.91 -1.08 -6.23
N TYR A 141 -8.51 -2.22 -6.78
CA TYR A 141 -8.59 -2.46 -8.22
C TYR A 141 -9.16 -3.83 -8.60
N GLY A 142 -9.69 -4.59 -7.64
CA GLY A 142 -10.33 -5.88 -7.88
C GLY A 142 -9.37 -6.99 -8.30
N ALA A 143 -8.07 -6.86 -8.01
CA ALA A 143 -7.10 -7.94 -8.21
C ALA A 143 -7.52 -9.19 -7.43
N LYS A 144 -7.39 -10.38 -8.02
CA LYS A 144 -7.61 -11.65 -7.31
C LYS A 144 -6.52 -11.86 -6.27
N ILE A 145 -6.89 -12.46 -5.14
CA ILE A 145 -5.96 -12.91 -4.11
C ILE A 145 -5.76 -14.41 -4.30
N GLU A 146 -4.65 -14.79 -4.93
CA GLU A 146 -4.22 -16.18 -5.13
C GLU A 146 -2.90 -16.38 -4.36
N VAL A 147 -2.96 -16.84 -3.11
CA VAL A 147 -1.77 -16.91 -2.24
C VAL A 147 -0.66 -17.82 -2.79
N ASP A 148 -1.03 -18.78 -3.63
CA ASP A 148 -0.11 -19.67 -4.33
C ASP A 148 0.76 -18.94 -5.37
N ASP A 149 0.40 -17.71 -5.77
CA ASP A 149 1.22 -16.87 -6.67
C ASP A 149 2.36 -16.15 -5.93
N ILE A 150 2.37 -16.12 -4.59
CA ILE A 150 3.38 -15.39 -3.80
C ILE A 150 4.82 -15.83 -4.14
N PRO A 151 5.15 -17.13 -4.28
CA PRO A 151 6.48 -17.55 -4.72
C PRO A 151 6.88 -16.97 -6.09
N LEU A 152 5.95 -16.84 -7.04
CA LEU A 152 6.19 -16.25 -8.35
C LEU A 152 6.44 -14.73 -8.23
N LEU A 153 5.72 -14.08 -7.33
CA LEU A 153 5.89 -12.66 -7.02
C LEU A 153 7.25 -12.37 -6.36
N ILE A 154 7.78 -13.29 -5.55
CA ILE A 154 9.08 -13.17 -4.87
C ILE A 154 10.26 -13.56 -5.77
N GLY A 155 10.13 -14.64 -6.54
CA GLY A 155 11.24 -15.32 -7.24
C GLY A 155 11.81 -14.61 -8.47
N GLU A 156 11.19 -13.52 -8.93
CA GLU A 156 11.74 -12.62 -9.98
C GLU A 156 11.94 -11.19 -9.42
#